data_AF-A0A369KII9-F1
#
_entry.id   AF-A0A369KII9-F1
#
_cell.length_a   1.000
_cell.length_b   1.000
_cell.length_c   1.000
_cell.angle_alpha   90.00
_cell.angle_beta   90.00
_cell.angle_gamma   90.00
#
_symmetry.space_group_name_H-M   'P 1'
#
loop_
_entity.id
_entity.type
_entity.pdbx_description
1 polymer ?
#
loop_
_entity_poly.entity_id
_entity_poly.type
_entity_poly.pdbx_seq_one_letter_code
_entity_poly.pdbx_strand_id
1 'polypeptide(L)' 'MKVRASVKADFSKGDKIVRRRGRLYVVNKKDPNRKQRQRGPSRRSSIGLRRELAKKNEE' A
#
# COMPACT_ATOMS: atom_id res chain seq x y z
N MET A 1 -9.44 5.69 9.51
CA MET A 1 -8.31 5.32 8.62
C MET A 1 -8.74 5.49 7.16
N LYS A 2 -8.08 6.38 6.41
CA LYS A 2 -8.45 6.72 5.02
C LYS A 2 -7.66 5.89 4.00
N VAL A 3 -8.33 5.30 3.02
CA VAL A 3 -7.67 4.54 1.93
C VAL A 3 -7.38 5.48 0.76
N ARG A 4 -6.14 5.52 0.28
CA ARG A 4 -5.70 6.39 -0.82
C ARG A 4 -4.79 5.63 -1.77
N ALA A 5 -4.78 6.00 -3.05
CA ALA A 5 -3.86 5.40 -4.03
C ALA A 5 -2.39 5.65 -3.65
N SER A 6 -2.08 6.89 -3.26
CA SER A 6 -0.78 7.26 -2.69
C SER A 6 -0.95 7.65 -1.22
N VAL A 7 -0.06 7.17 -0.37
CA VAL A 7 0.00 7.55 1.03
C VAL A 7 1.18 8.49 1.26
N LYS A 8 0.95 9.58 1.98
CA LYS A 8 1.98 10.54 2.39
C LYS A 8 2.00 10.60 3.92
N ALA A 9 3.19 10.55 4.49
CA ALA A 9 3.41 10.70 5.92
C ALA A 9 4.05 12.05 6.19
N ASP A 10 3.66 12.68 7.30
CA ASP A 10 4.30 13.88 7.81
C ASP A 10 4.82 13.58 9.22
N PHE A 11 6.13 13.32 9.29
CA PHE A 11 6.81 12.83 10.49
C PHE A 11 6.76 13.83 11.65
N SER A 12 6.63 15.14 11.37
CA SER A 12 6.53 16.19 12.40
C SER A 12 5.32 15.99 13.32
N LYS A 13 4.22 15.46 12.76
CA LYS A 13 2.99 15.13 13.51
C LYS A 13 2.98 13.71 14.10
N GLY A 14 4.08 12.97 14.00
CA GLY A 14 4.19 11.62 14.54
C GLY A 14 3.60 10.51 13.64
N ASP A 15 3.45 10.79 12.35
CA ASP A 15 3.10 9.77 11.37
C ASP A 15 4.26 8.78 11.19
N LYS A 16 3.95 7.47 11.17
CA LYS A 16 4.90 6.40 10.91
C LYS A 16 4.46 5.58 9.71
N ILE A 17 5.38 5.34 8.78
CA ILE A 17 5.15 4.47 7.62
C ILE A 17 5.43 3.03 8.03
N VAL A 18 4.49 2.13 7.76
CA VAL A 18 4.65 0.68 8.03
C VAL A 18 4.14 -0.15 6.85
N ARG A 19 4.84 -1.25 6.53
CA ARG A 19 4.38 -2.25 5.56
C ARG A 19 3.68 -3.38 6.28
N ARG A 20 2.45 -3.71 5.86
CA ARG A 20 1.66 -4.83 6.41
C ARG A 20 0.90 -5.51 5.28
N ARG A 21 0.93 -6.85 5.23
CA ARG A 21 0.17 -7.64 4.23
C ARG A 21 0.35 -7.13 2.77
N GLY A 22 1.58 -6.77 2.40
CA GLY A 22 1.89 -6.26 1.05
C GLY A 22 1.36 -4.85 0.72
N ARG A 23 0.95 -4.07 1.72
CA ARG A 23 0.44 -2.70 1.57
C ARG A 23 1.17 -1.72 2.48
N LEU A 24 1.27 -0.47 2.05
CA LEU A 24 1.82 0.62 2.85
C LEU A 24 0.73 1.28 3.71
N TYR A 25 1.05 1.55 4.96
CA TYR A 25 0.17 2.23 5.90
C TYR A 25 0.89 3.42 6.53
N VAL A 26 0.13 4.46 6.83
CA VAL A 26 0.54 5.52 7.74
C VAL A 26 -0.20 5.29 9.04
N VAL A 27 0.55 5.10 10.12
CA VAL A 27 0.04 4.91 11.47
C VAL A 27 0.47 6.09 12.31
N ASN A 28 -0.48 6.71 12.99
CA ASN A 28 -0.22 7.75 13.98
C ASN A 28 -0.86 7.31 15.31
N LYS A 29 -0.08 7.40 16.40
CA LYS A 29 -0.53 7.05 17.76
C LYS A 29 -1.14 8.25 18.50
N LYS A 30 -0.82 9.48 18.08
CA LYS A 30 -1.34 10.73 18.66
C LYS A 30 -2.69 11.09 18.08
N ASP A 31 -2.83 11.02 16.75
CA ASP A 31 -4.06 11.36 16.04
C ASP A 31 -4.54 10.21 15.13
N PRO A 32 -5.66 9.53 15.47
CA PRO A 32 -6.18 8.40 14.68
C PRO A 32 -6.76 8.80 13.32
N ASN A 33 -7.12 10.07 13.10
CA ASN A 33 -7.73 10.55 11.85
C ASN A 33 -6.72 10.62 10.71
N ARG A 34 -5.43 10.77 11.03
CA ARG A 34 -4.32 10.82 10.07
C ARG A 34 -3.90 9.45 9.52
N LYS A 35 -4.44 8.35 10.08
CA LYS A 35 -4.11 7.00 9.63
C LYS A 35 -4.52 6.79 8.17
N GLN A 36 -3.61 6.32 7.32
CA GLN A 36 -3.84 6.09 5.90
C GLN A 36 -3.43 4.68 5.45
N ARG A 37 -4.03 4.17 4.38
CA ARG A 37 -3.66 2.89 3.74
C ARG A 37 -3.57 3.05 2.22
N GLN A 38 -2.53 2.48 1.63
CA GLN A 38 -2.37 2.40 0.18
C GLN A 38 -3.45 1.50 -0.43
N ARG A 39 -4.11 1.98 -1.50
CA ARG A 39 -5.03 1.21 -2.32
C ARG A 39 -4.22 0.27 -3.21
N GLY A 40 -4.67 -0.98 -3.30
CA GLY A 40 -3.99 -2.00 -4.08
C GLY A 40 -2.73 -2.56 -3.39
N PRO A 41 -2.15 -3.64 -3.92
CA PRO A 41 -0.87 -4.16 -3.45
C PRO A 41 0.26 -3.20 -3.88
N SER A 42 1.30 -3.03 -3.04
CA SER A 42 2.39 -2.10 -3.35
C SER A 42 3.22 -2.51 -4.58
N ARG A 43 3.11 -3.78 -4.98
CA ARG A 43 3.65 -4.36 -6.21
C ARG A 43 2.64 -5.39 -6.72
N ARG A 44 2.45 -5.48 -8.03
CA ARG A 44 1.84 -6.68 -8.65
C ARG A 44 2.65 -7.86 -8.09
N SER A 45 2.01 -8.83 -7.43
CA SER A 45 2.76 -10.00 -6.94
C SER A 45 3.46 -10.61 -8.14
N SER A 46 4.71 -11.05 -7.98
CA SER A 46 5.43 -11.77 -9.03
C SER A 46 4.59 -12.94 -9.57
N ILE A 47 3.76 -13.54 -8.72
CA ILE A 47 2.72 -14.52 -9.08
C ILE A 47 1.67 -13.98 -10.06
N GLY A 48 1.10 -12.80 -9.80
CA GLY A 48 0.09 -12.20 -10.67
C GLY A 48 0.67 -11.81 -12.03
N LEU A 49 1.87 -11.21 -12.02
CA LEU A 49 2.59 -10.84 -13.24
C LEU A 49 2.93 -12.08 -14.09
N ARG A 50 3.41 -13.17 -13.46
CA ARG A 50 3.73 -14.43 -14.17
C ARG A 50 2.50 -15.09 -14.78
N ARG A 51 1.35 -15.11 -14.08
CA ARG A 51 0.10 -15.66 -14.62
C ARG A 51 -0.44 -14.86 -15.82
N GLU A 52 -0.28 -13.55 -15.79
CA GLU A 52 -0.75 -12.66 -16.86
C GLU A 52 0.16 -12.74 -18.09
N LEU A 53 1.47 -12.86 -17.89
CA LEU A 53 2.44 -13.11 -18.95
C LEU A 53 2.25 -14.49 -19.60
N ALA A 54 1.94 -15.53 -18.82
CA ALA A 54 1.65 -16.86 -19.34
C ALA A 54 0.43 -16.85 -20.28
N LYS A 55 -0.65 -16.15 -19.89
CA LYS A 55 -1.86 -16.03 -20.73
C LYS A 55 -1.65 -15.24 -22.03
N LYS A 56 -0.73 -14.26 -22.03
CA LYS A 56 -0.41 -13.47 -23.22
C LYS A 56 0.39 -14.20 -24.29
N ASN A 57 1.01 -15.33 -23.94
CA ASN A 57 1.79 -16.14 -24.86
C ASN A 57 0.96 -17.29 -25.47
N GLU A 58 -0.32 -17.41 -25.10
CA GLU A 58 -1.26 -18.42 -25.59
C GLU A 58 -2.28 -17.86 -26.61
N GLU A 59 -2.25 -16.54 -26.88
CA GLU A 59 -3.00 -15.85 -27.97
C GLU A 59 -2.06 -15.56 -29.15
#